data_AF-A0A3Q7NL24-F1
#
_entry.id   AF-A0A3Q7NL24-F1
#
_cell.length_a   1.000
_cell.length_b   1.000
_cell.length_c   1.000
_cell.angle_alpha   90.00
_cell.angle_beta   90.00
_cell.angle_gamma   90.00
#
_symmetry.space_group_name_H-M   'P 1'
#
loop_
_entity.id
_entity.type
_entity.pdbx_description
1 polymer ?
#
loop_
_entity_poly.entity_id
_entity_poly.type
_entity_poly.pdbx_seq_one_letter_code
_entity_poly.pdbx_strand_id
1 'polypeptide(L)'
;QQLLSLNLSNNKLYRLDGLSDIIEMVPTVKILDLSKNELNLVWELNKMKGLDLEELWLEGNPLCDTFPDQPTYISAIKDCFPKLLRLDGQELPSPIIIDTDTPCLMKPCKESYKGSDALKNLVLQFLQQYYLIYDSGDRQGLLDAYHDEACFSLAIPFNPEDPAPSSLCEYFKENRNMKKPKEPCASLCVQPLKHTKHNIVGSLCVLPKTQHDLSSFLVDMWFQTETMLCFSVNGVFKEVEGKSQCSVRAFTRTFIATPASNS
;
A
#
# COMPACT_ATOMS: atom_id res chain seq x y z
N GLN A 1 -11.76 -20.57 20.84
CA GLN A 1 -11.13 -21.88 20.59
C GLN A 1 -10.80 -21.91 19.10
N GLN A 2 -9.53 -22.07 18.72
CA GLN A 2 -9.13 -22.08 17.31
C GLN A 2 -9.17 -23.52 16.78
N LEU A 3 -9.77 -23.72 15.61
CA LEU A 3 -9.81 -25.02 14.95
C LEU A 3 -8.47 -25.26 14.26
N LEU A 4 -7.75 -26.32 14.65
CA LEU A 4 -6.45 -26.68 14.09
C LEU A 4 -6.50 -27.92 13.19
N SER A 5 -7.49 -28.78 13.40
CA SER A 5 -7.66 -30.01 12.63
C SER A 5 -9.11 -30.15 12.21
N LEU A 6 -9.32 -30.55 10.96
CA LEU A 6 -10.62 -30.79 10.38
C LEU A 6 -10.63 -32.15 9.70
N ASN A 7 -11.60 -33.00 10.07
CA ASN A 7 -11.80 -34.30 9.45
C ASN A 7 -13.08 -34.29 8.61
N LEU A 8 -12.93 -34.49 7.31
CA LEU A 8 -14.00 -34.63 6.34
C LEU A 8 -13.88 -35.98 5.59
N SER A 9 -13.26 -36.98 6.19
CA SER A 9 -13.15 -38.32 5.60
C SER A 9 -14.52 -38.97 5.41
N ASN A 10 -14.64 -39.83 4.39
CA ASN A 10 -15.82 -40.65 4.14
C ASN A 10 -17.14 -39.85 3.99
N ASN A 11 -17.10 -38.68 3.35
CA ASN A 11 -18.27 -37.83 3.13
C ASN A 11 -18.78 -37.83 1.68
N LYS A 12 -18.22 -38.69 0.81
CA LYS A 12 -18.58 -38.79 -0.62
C LYS A 12 -18.46 -37.45 -1.36
N LEU A 13 -17.45 -36.66 -0.99
CA LEU A 13 -17.18 -35.38 -1.62
C LEU A 13 -16.60 -35.62 -3.02
N TYR A 14 -17.29 -35.12 -4.05
CA TYR A 14 -16.86 -35.17 -5.44
C TYR A 14 -16.28 -33.83 -5.94
N ARG A 15 -16.59 -32.73 -5.25
CA ARG A 15 -16.15 -31.36 -5.54
C ARG A 15 -15.90 -30.59 -4.26
N LEU A 16 -14.91 -29.69 -4.29
CA LEU A 16 -14.54 -28.84 -3.14
C LEU A 16 -15.03 -27.39 -3.24
N ASP A 17 -15.83 -27.06 -4.27
CA ASP A 17 -16.35 -25.69 -4.50
C ASP A 17 -17.13 -25.13 -3.31
N GLY A 18 -17.93 -25.96 -2.64
CA GLY A 18 -18.73 -25.54 -1.47
C GLY A 18 -17.92 -25.38 -0.18
N LEU A 19 -16.61 -25.67 -0.22
CA LEU A 19 -15.71 -25.58 0.93
C LEU A 19 -14.66 -24.48 0.76
N SER A 20 -14.70 -23.68 -0.32
CA SER A 20 -13.75 -22.59 -0.57
C SER A 20 -13.74 -21.55 0.56
N ASP A 21 -14.91 -21.28 1.13
CA ASP A 21 -15.10 -20.26 2.18
C ASP A 21 -14.35 -20.60 3.48
N ILE A 22 -13.91 -21.87 3.62
CA ILE A 22 -13.15 -22.33 4.78
C ILE A 22 -11.81 -21.60 4.93
N ILE A 23 -11.25 -21.11 3.82
CA ILE A 23 -10.00 -20.34 3.80
C ILE A 23 -10.15 -19.07 4.63
N GLU A 24 -11.31 -18.41 4.56
CA GLU A 24 -11.60 -17.19 5.31
C GLU A 24 -12.16 -17.49 6.71
N MET A 25 -12.99 -18.53 6.84
CA MET A 25 -13.67 -18.85 8.10
C MET A 25 -12.75 -19.47 9.14
N VAL A 26 -11.81 -20.33 8.74
CA VAL A 26 -10.92 -21.06 9.65
C VAL A 26 -9.49 -21.16 9.07
N PRO A 27 -8.79 -20.03 8.86
CA PRO A 27 -7.43 -20.01 8.31
C PRO A 27 -6.40 -20.71 9.20
N THR A 28 -6.76 -21.02 10.46
CA THR A 28 -5.89 -21.68 11.44
C THR A 28 -5.80 -23.19 11.27
N VAL A 29 -6.57 -23.79 10.36
CA VAL A 29 -6.54 -25.24 10.12
C VAL A 29 -5.18 -25.64 9.56
N LYS A 30 -4.53 -26.59 10.23
CA LYS A 30 -3.23 -27.17 9.88
C LYS A 30 -3.32 -28.60 9.39
N ILE A 31 -4.32 -29.33 9.85
CA ILE A 31 -4.52 -30.75 9.53
C ILE A 31 -5.87 -30.90 8.84
N LEU A 32 -5.86 -31.44 7.63
CA LEU A 32 -7.08 -31.70 6.86
C LEU A 32 -7.12 -33.16 6.43
N ASP A 33 -8.21 -33.85 6.78
CA ASP A 33 -8.46 -35.21 6.34
C ASP A 33 -9.60 -35.24 5.32
N LEU A 34 -9.27 -35.57 4.07
CA LEU A 34 -10.20 -35.77 2.95
C LEU A 34 -10.20 -37.23 2.47
N SER A 35 -9.67 -38.17 3.27
CA SER A 35 -9.57 -39.58 2.89
C SER A 35 -10.94 -40.20 2.61
N LYS A 36 -10.98 -41.22 1.75
CA LYS A 36 -12.20 -42.00 1.41
C LYS A 36 -13.34 -41.13 0.87
N ASN A 37 -13.03 -40.11 0.08
CA ASN A 37 -14.00 -39.32 -0.67
C ASN A 37 -13.99 -39.73 -2.16
N GLU A 38 -14.72 -39.01 -3.00
CA GLU A 38 -14.90 -39.31 -4.43
C GLU A 38 -14.20 -38.26 -5.31
N LEU A 39 -13.08 -37.70 -4.84
CA LEU A 39 -12.31 -36.72 -5.58
C LEU A 39 -11.54 -37.39 -6.72
N ASN A 40 -11.92 -37.07 -7.96
CA ASN A 40 -11.35 -37.72 -9.15
C ASN A 40 -10.11 -37.01 -9.72
N LEU A 41 -9.95 -35.72 -9.40
CA LEU A 41 -8.98 -34.86 -10.06
C LEU A 41 -8.29 -33.96 -9.04
N VAL A 42 -6.97 -33.82 -9.21
CA VAL A 42 -6.09 -33.01 -8.34
C VAL A 42 -6.49 -31.53 -8.32
N TRP A 43 -7.04 -31.03 -9.42
CA TRP A 43 -7.48 -29.64 -9.57
C TRP A 43 -8.51 -29.18 -8.52
N GLU A 44 -9.21 -30.11 -7.86
CA GLU A 44 -10.18 -29.82 -6.80
C GLU A 44 -9.43 -29.23 -5.59
N LEU A 45 -8.21 -29.68 -5.35
CA LEU A 45 -7.35 -29.19 -4.26
C LEU A 45 -6.90 -27.74 -4.47
N ASN A 46 -6.85 -27.26 -5.73
CA ASN A 46 -6.52 -25.85 -6.01
C ASN A 46 -7.52 -24.88 -5.39
N LYS A 47 -8.77 -25.32 -5.18
CA LYS A 47 -9.82 -24.52 -4.53
C LYS A 47 -9.55 -24.27 -3.06
N MET A 48 -8.63 -25.04 -2.47
CA MET A 48 -8.24 -24.99 -1.06
C MET A 48 -6.80 -24.48 -0.87
N LYS A 49 -6.11 -24.07 -1.95
CA LYS A 49 -4.70 -23.65 -1.97
C LYS A 49 -4.36 -22.48 -1.03
N GLY A 50 -5.37 -21.74 -0.54
CA GLY A 50 -5.19 -20.68 0.45
C GLY A 50 -4.90 -21.15 1.88
N LEU A 51 -5.03 -22.45 2.18
CA LEU A 51 -4.75 -23.01 3.50
C LEU A 51 -3.27 -23.37 3.69
N ASP A 52 -2.70 -22.95 4.82
CA ASP A 52 -1.34 -23.29 5.25
C ASP A 52 -1.29 -24.64 5.98
N LEU A 53 -1.64 -25.72 5.25
CA LEU A 53 -1.69 -27.08 5.78
C LEU A 53 -0.29 -27.66 6.05
N GLU A 54 -0.18 -28.37 7.17
CA GLU A 54 1.00 -29.13 7.59
C GLU A 54 0.81 -30.64 7.38
N GLU A 55 -0.44 -31.14 7.50
CA GLU A 55 -0.79 -32.54 7.29
C GLU A 55 -2.07 -32.68 6.47
N LEU A 56 -2.04 -33.56 5.46
CA LEU A 56 -3.14 -33.81 4.53
C LEU A 56 -3.34 -35.31 4.32
N TRP A 57 -4.60 -35.75 4.33
CA TRP A 57 -4.97 -37.13 4.00
C TRP A 57 -5.90 -37.16 2.78
N LEU A 58 -5.52 -37.92 1.77
CA LEU A 58 -6.24 -38.13 0.50
C LEU A 58 -6.42 -39.62 0.18
N GLU A 59 -5.82 -40.53 0.96
CA GLU A 59 -5.93 -41.97 0.75
C GLU A 59 -7.39 -42.43 0.52
N GLY A 60 -7.60 -43.28 -0.48
CA GLY A 60 -8.92 -43.79 -0.83
C GLY A 60 -9.77 -42.84 -1.68
N ASN A 61 -9.18 -41.80 -2.28
CA ASN A 61 -9.81 -41.02 -3.35
C ASN A 61 -9.38 -41.53 -4.74
N PRO A 62 -10.26 -41.51 -5.75
CA PRO A 62 -9.91 -41.92 -7.12
C PRO A 62 -8.75 -41.15 -7.76
N LEU A 63 -8.51 -39.89 -7.35
CA LEU A 63 -7.37 -39.11 -7.84
C LEU A 63 -6.02 -39.78 -7.55
N CYS A 64 -5.89 -40.57 -6.49
CA CYS A 64 -4.65 -41.23 -6.12
C CYS A 64 -4.21 -42.24 -7.19
N ASP A 65 -5.19 -42.87 -7.86
CA ASP A 65 -4.95 -43.87 -8.91
C ASP A 65 -4.52 -43.24 -10.25
N THR A 66 -4.62 -41.91 -10.39
CA THR A 66 -4.26 -41.20 -11.62
C THR A 66 -2.75 -40.97 -11.77
N PHE A 67 -1.98 -41.19 -10.71
CA PHE A 67 -0.55 -40.94 -10.69
C PHE A 67 0.26 -42.22 -11.02
N PRO A 68 1.28 -42.11 -11.89
CA PRO A 68 2.08 -43.28 -12.30
C PRO A 68 3.01 -43.78 -11.18
N ASP A 69 3.41 -42.91 -10.27
CA ASP A 69 4.26 -43.22 -9.12
C ASP A 69 4.03 -42.26 -7.95
N GLN A 70 4.54 -42.66 -6.78
CA GLN A 70 4.43 -41.90 -5.53
C GLN A 70 5.18 -40.56 -5.57
N PRO A 71 6.37 -40.40 -6.18
CA PRO A 71 7.01 -39.10 -6.33
C PRO A 71 6.19 -38.08 -7.14
N THR A 72 5.56 -38.51 -8.24
CA THR A 72 4.71 -37.63 -9.07
C THR A 72 3.48 -37.19 -8.29
N TYR A 73 2.87 -38.10 -7.53
CA TYR A 73 1.78 -37.78 -6.61
C TYR A 73 2.21 -36.72 -5.58
N ILE A 74 3.30 -36.96 -4.85
CA ILE A 74 3.83 -36.01 -3.86
C ILE A 74 4.11 -34.64 -4.48
N SER A 75 4.71 -34.59 -5.67
CA SER A 75 5.03 -33.32 -6.35
C SER A 75 3.75 -32.52 -6.66
N ALA A 76 2.73 -33.16 -7.23
CA ALA A 76 1.49 -32.48 -7.60
C ALA A 76 0.71 -31.96 -6.37
N ILE A 77 0.76 -32.68 -5.25
CA ILE A 77 0.15 -32.23 -4.00
C ILE A 77 0.96 -31.07 -3.37
N LYS A 78 2.29 -31.13 -3.41
CA LYS A 78 3.15 -30.04 -2.93
C LYS A 78 3.02 -28.75 -3.75
N ASP A 79 2.72 -28.85 -5.05
CA ASP A 79 2.42 -27.68 -5.88
C ASP A 79 1.15 -26.94 -5.42
N CYS A 80 0.21 -27.67 -4.80
CA CYS A 80 -0.98 -27.11 -4.16
C CYS A 80 -0.66 -26.61 -2.74
N PHE A 81 0.08 -27.38 -1.95
CA PHE A 81 0.38 -27.09 -0.54
C PHE A 81 1.90 -27.16 -0.27
N PRO A 82 2.66 -26.08 -0.50
CA PRO A 82 4.13 -26.11 -0.43
C PRO A 82 4.69 -26.27 0.99
N LYS A 83 3.90 -25.94 2.02
CA LYS A 83 4.28 -26.08 3.44
C LYS A 83 3.94 -27.45 4.05
N LEU A 84 3.41 -28.37 3.24
CA LEU A 84 2.97 -29.68 3.70
C LEU A 84 4.16 -30.53 4.18
N LEU A 85 4.08 -31.00 5.43
CA LEU A 85 5.10 -31.85 6.06
C LEU A 85 4.71 -33.32 6.00
N ARG A 86 3.41 -33.62 5.99
CA ARG A 86 2.89 -34.98 6.00
C ARG A 86 1.77 -35.17 4.99
N LEU A 87 1.85 -36.24 4.21
CA LEU A 87 0.80 -36.66 3.27
C LEU A 87 0.50 -38.14 3.50
N ASP A 88 -0.77 -38.48 3.74
CA ASP A 88 -1.23 -39.85 3.97
C ASP A 88 -0.42 -40.58 5.07
N GLY A 89 -0.10 -39.84 6.14
CA GLY A 89 0.69 -40.35 7.26
C GLY A 89 2.20 -40.49 7.00
N GLN A 90 2.66 -40.23 5.77
CA GLN A 90 4.08 -40.25 5.42
C GLN A 90 4.72 -38.88 5.58
N GLU A 91 5.89 -38.86 6.23
CA GLU A 91 6.69 -37.66 6.37
C GLU A 91 7.35 -37.33 5.02
N LEU A 92 7.03 -36.17 4.49
CA LEU A 92 7.59 -35.70 3.24
C LEU A 92 8.99 -35.14 3.50
N PRO A 93 9.95 -35.31 2.57
CA PRO A 93 11.22 -34.63 2.69
C PRO A 93 10.95 -33.13 2.81
N SER A 94 11.52 -32.52 3.85
CA SER A 94 11.43 -31.08 4.08
C SER A 94 11.73 -30.37 2.77
N PRO A 95 10.93 -29.37 2.37
CA PRO A 95 11.28 -28.59 1.20
C PRO A 95 12.73 -28.15 1.36
N ILE A 96 13.55 -28.39 0.34
CA ILE A 96 14.83 -27.71 0.23
C ILE A 96 14.43 -26.25 0.18
N ILE A 97 14.60 -25.55 1.30
CA ILE A 97 14.58 -24.11 1.34
C ILE A 97 15.84 -23.74 0.55
N ILE A 98 15.75 -23.79 -0.78
CA ILE A 98 16.52 -22.88 -1.58
C ILE A 98 15.94 -21.56 -1.12
N ASP A 99 16.64 -20.97 -0.16
CA ASP A 99 16.49 -19.59 0.23
C ASP A 99 16.86 -18.82 -1.03
N THR A 100 15.92 -18.82 -1.98
CA THR A 100 15.85 -17.80 -2.98
C THR A 100 15.39 -16.64 -2.14
N ASP A 101 16.36 -16.01 -1.48
CA ASP A 101 16.36 -14.63 -1.05
C ASP A 101 15.97 -13.82 -2.29
N THR A 102 14.70 -13.93 -2.69
CA THR A 102 14.01 -12.80 -3.27
C THR A 102 13.99 -11.87 -2.08
N PRO A 103 14.82 -10.83 -2.06
CA PRO A 103 14.90 -10.00 -0.89
C PRO A 103 13.54 -9.32 -0.83
N CYS A 104 12.63 -9.83 0.00
CA CYS A 104 11.60 -9.00 0.62
C CYS A 104 12.34 -8.11 1.60
N LEU A 105 13.24 -7.27 1.07
CA LEU A 105 13.99 -6.26 1.77
C LEU A 105 13.08 -5.05 1.98
N MET A 106 11.80 -5.29 2.32
CA MET A 106 11.06 -4.32 3.08
C MET A 106 11.67 -4.36 4.47
N LYS A 107 12.81 -3.67 4.62
CA LYS A 107 13.29 -3.25 5.94
C LYS A 107 12.08 -2.66 6.65
N PRO A 108 11.88 -2.95 7.95
CA PRO A 108 10.83 -2.29 8.72
C PRO A 108 10.88 -0.80 8.42
N CYS A 109 9.73 -0.17 8.13
CA CYS A 109 9.61 1.27 7.96
C CYS A 109 10.12 1.95 9.23
N LYS A 110 11.43 2.22 9.27
CA LYS A 110 12.09 2.92 10.35
C LYS A 110 12.22 4.36 9.90
N GLU A 111 12.05 5.30 10.85
CA GLU A 111 12.50 6.67 10.64
C GLU A 111 13.95 6.61 10.14
N SER A 112 14.16 6.97 8.87
CA SER A 112 15.47 6.86 8.22
C SER A 112 16.40 8.00 8.64
N TYR A 113 15.90 8.98 9.39
CA TYR A 113 16.66 10.16 9.75
C TYR A 113 17.58 9.91 10.94
N LYS A 114 18.87 10.14 10.71
CA LYS A 114 19.95 10.06 11.72
C LYS A 114 20.52 11.43 12.09
N GLY A 115 19.82 12.53 11.79
CA GLY A 115 20.33 13.87 12.11
C GLY A 115 19.97 14.30 13.53
N SER A 116 20.24 15.57 13.85
CA SER A 116 20.14 16.09 15.21
C SER A 116 18.70 16.37 15.65
N ASP A 117 18.41 16.14 16.93
CA ASP A 117 17.11 16.47 17.53
C ASP A 117 16.79 17.98 17.42
N ALA A 118 17.82 18.83 17.44
CA ALA A 118 17.66 20.27 17.26
C ALA A 118 17.08 20.61 15.88
N LEU A 119 17.56 19.95 14.82
CA LEU A 119 17.05 20.15 13.47
C LEU A 119 15.65 19.55 13.30
N LYS A 120 15.39 18.38 13.89
CA LYS A 120 14.05 17.80 13.95
C LYS A 120 13.05 18.77 14.59
N ASN A 121 13.41 19.37 15.73
CA ASN A 121 12.59 20.37 16.41
C ASN A 121 12.37 21.63 15.56
N LEU A 122 13.40 22.11 14.86
CA LEU A 122 13.27 23.26 13.95
C LEU A 122 12.29 22.98 12.81
N VAL A 123 12.36 21.80 12.19
CA VAL A 123 11.42 21.40 11.13
C VAL A 123 10.00 21.28 11.69
N LEU A 124 9.83 20.71 12.88
CA LEU A 124 8.51 20.64 13.52
C LEU A 124 7.92 22.02 13.84
N GLN A 125 8.74 22.96 14.32
CA GLN A 125 8.31 24.35 14.55
C GLN A 125 7.93 25.04 13.24
N PHE A 126 8.74 24.87 12.19
CA PHE A 126 8.41 25.36 10.85
C PHE A 126 7.06 24.80 10.37
N LEU A 127 6.84 23.49 10.50
CA LEU A 127 5.59 22.86 10.06
C LEU A 127 4.38 23.36 10.84
N GLN A 128 4.52 23.54 12.16
CA GLN A 128 3.47 24.12 13.00
C GLN A 128 3.09 25.52 12.52
N GLN A 129 4.07 26.41 12.31
CA GLN A 129 3.81 27.77 11.84
C GLN A 129 3.25 27.79 10.42
N TYR A 130 3.85 27.01 9.52
CA TYR A 130 3.44 26.93 8.12
C TYR A 130 1.98 26.49 7.99
N TYR A 131 1.60 25.39 8.64
CA TYR A 131 0.24 24.86 8.53
C TYR A 131 -0.78 25.64 9.36
N LEU A 132 -0.36 26.31 10.44
CA LEU A 132 -1.22 27.28 11.13
C LEU A 132 -1.66 28.40 10.19
N ILE A 133 -0.74 28.96 9.41
CA ILE A 133 -1.06 29.98 8.40
C ILE A 133 -1.85 29.35 7.25
N TYR A 134 -1.43 28.17 6.78
CA TYR A 134 -2.08 27.49 5.66
C TYR A 134 -3.56 27.19 5.90
N ASP A 135 -3.93 26.85 7.14
CA ASP A 135 -5.29 26.48 7.56
C ASP A 135 -6.09 27.65 8.14
N SER A 136 -5.48 28.84 8.30
CA SER A 136 -6.16 30.04 8.79
C SER A 136 -7.28 30.54 7.87
N GLY A 137 -7.29 30.07 6.62
CA GLY A 137 -8.20 30.54 5.57
C GLY A 137 -7.62 31.68 4.73
N ASP A 138 -6.64 32.43 5.25
CA ASP A 138 -5.86 33.40 4.48
C ASP A 138 -4.39 32.97 4.38
N ARG A 139 -4.02 32.49 3.20
CA ARG A 139 -2.68 31.96 2.94
C ARG A 139 -1.64 33.04 2.59
N GLN A 140 -2.00 34.33 2.59
CA GLN A 140 -1.08 35.42 2.25
C GLN A 140 0.13 35.49 3.20
N GLY A 141 -0.04 35.12 4.47
CA GLY A 141 1.06 35.05 5.43
C GLY A 141 2.18 34.07 5.06
N LEU A 142 1.97 33.20 4.06
CA LEU A 142 3.02 32.30 3.55
C LEU A 142 4.03 33.01 2.63
N LEU A 143 3.80 34.27 2.23
CA LEU A 143 4.75 35.01 1.40
C LEU A 143 6.14 35.08 2.04
N ASP A 144 6.21 35.26 3.35
CA ASP A 144 7.47 35.35 4.10
C ASP A 144 8.18 33.99 4.24
N ALA A 145 7.46 32.89 4.04
CA ALA A 145 8.02 31.54 4.09
C ALA A 145 8.65 31.10 2.75
N TYR A 146 8.36 31.79 1.64
CA TYR A 146 8.84 31.43 0.31
C TYR A 146 9.93 32.41 -0.17
N HIS A 147 11.01 31.84 -0.69
CA HIS A 147 12.04 32.60 -1.41
C HIS A 147 11.45 33.30 -2.66
N ASP A 148 11.99 34.46 -3.04
CA ASP A 148 11.49 35.26 -4.17
C ASP A 148 11.40 34.46 -5.47
N GLU A 149 12.40 33.61 -5.73
CA GLU A 149 12.50 32.70 -6.90
C GLU A 149 12.07 31.26 -6.59
N ALA A 150 11.28 31.03 -5.54
CA ALA A 150 10.81 29.69 -5.21
C ALA A 150 9.95 29.09 -6.34
N CYS A 151 9.93 27.76 -6.39
CA CYS A 151 9.13 26.98 -7.33
C CYS A 151 8.09 26.11 -6.61
N PHE A 152 6.92 25.93 -7.23
CA PHE A 152 5.87 25.05 -6.72
C PHE A 152 5.16 24.31 -7.87
N SER A 153 4.84 23.05 -7.61
CA SER A 153 3.95 22.24 -8.43
C SER A 153 3.09 21.34 -7.55
N LEU A 154 1.86 21.09 -8.00
CA LEU A 154 0.96 20.12 -7.40
C LEU A 154 0.79 18.95 -8.36
N ALA A 155 0.74 17.72 -7.85
CA ALA A 155 0.38 16.55 -8.63
C ALA A 155 -0.69 15.76 -7.88
N ILE A 156 -1.72 15.32 -8.61
CA ILE A 156 -2.73 14.39 -8.10
C ILE A 156 -2.67 13.08 -8.89
N PRO A 157 -2.91 11.92 -8.23
CA PRO A 157 -3.01 10.65 -8.93
C PRO A 157 -4.16 10.71 -9.93
N PHE A 158 -3.97 10.07 -11.09
CA PHE A 158 -5.02 9.91 -12.08
C PHE A 158 -5.28 8.42 -12.24
N ASN A 159 -6.48 7.98 -11.87
CA ASN A 159 -6.97 6.64 -12.17
C ASN A 159 -8.03 6.73 -13.27
N PRO A 160 -7.77 6.26 -14.49
CA PRO A 160 -8.75 6.28 -15.58
C PRO A 160 -9.91 5.28 -15.39
N GLU A 161 -9.77 4.30 -14.48
CA GLU A 161 -10.76 3.25 -14.26
C GLU A 161 -11.83 3.59 -13.20
N ASP A 162 -11.74 4.75 -12.54
CA ASP A 162 -12.71 5.16 -11.52
C ASP A 162 -13.91 5.87 -12.19
N PRO A 163 -15.11 5.25 -12.25
CA PRO A 163 -16.28 5.82 -12.92
C PRO A 163 -16.91 7.01 -12.17
N ALA A 164 -16.47 7.31 -10.94
CA ALA A 164 -16.99 8.43 -10.17
C ALA A 164 -16.37 9.76 -10.63
N PRO A 165 -17.11 10.90 -10.55
CA PRO A 165 -16.51 12.22 -10.65
C PRO A 165 -15.40 12.30 -9.61
N SER A 166 -14.14 12.42 -10.05
CA SER A 166 -13.01 12.47 -9.13
C SER A 166 -13.25 13.58 -8.11
N SER A 167 -13.37 13.21 -6.84
CA SER A 167 -13.53 14.14 -5.72
C SER A 167 -12.38 15.15 -5.65
N LEU A 168 -11.29 14.92 -6.39
CA LEU A 168 -10.14 15.82 -6.56
C LEU A 168 -10.34 16.88 -7.66
N CYS A 169 -11.57 17.08 -8.14
CA CYS A 169 -11.82 17.97 -9.28
C CYS A 169 -11.34 19.41 -9.09
N GLU A 170 -11.39 19.91 -7.86
CA GLU A 170 -10.94 21.25 -7.49
C GLU A 170 -9.42 21.42 -7.61
N TYR A 171 -8.67 20.31 -7.57
CA TYR A 171 -7.21 20.29 -7.72
C TYR A 171 -6.73 20.12 -9.17
N PHE A 172 -7.60 19.73 -10.12
CA PHE A 172 -7.18 19.50 -11.51
C PHE A 172 -6.59 20.75 -12.17
N LYS A 173 -7.05 21.95 -11.78
CA LYS A 173 -6.56 23.22 -12.33
C LYS A 173 -5.07 23.47 -12.04
N GLU A 174 -4.58 22.96 -10.92
CA GLU A 174 -3.20 23.12 -10.48
C GLU A 174 -2.35 21.86 -10.72
N ASN A 175 -2.95 20.79 -11.27
CA ASN A 175 -2.30 19.50 -11.45
C ASN A 175 -1.26 19.52 -12.58
N ARG A 176 -0.03 19.11 -12.25
CA ARG A 176 1.11 18.96 -13.15
C ARG A 176 1.63 17.53 -13.09
N ASN A 177 1.01 16.63 -13.85
CA ASN A 177 1.49 15.26 -14.02
C ASN A 177 2.15 15.09 -15.40
N MET A 178 3.47 14.90 -15.41
CA MET A 178 4.28 14.82 -16.65
C MET A 178 4.19 13.46 -17.37
N LYS A 179 3.59 12.42 -16.77
CA LYS A 179 3.49 11.08 -17.36
C LYS A 179 2.27 10.88 -18.27
N LYS A 180 1.35 11.85 -18.38
CA LYS A 180 0.11 11.67 -19.15
C LYS A 180 0.40 11.60 -20.66
N PRO A 181 -0.09 10.59 -21.38
CA PRO A 181 -0.03 10.56 -22.84
C PRO A 181 -0.90 11.67 -23.42
N LYS A 182 -0.43 12.28 -24.52
CA LYS A 182 -1.18 13.28 -25.30
C LYS A 182 -2.42 12.61 -25.91
N GLU A 183 -3.59 12.77 -25.31
CA GLU A 183 -4.84 12.55 -26.02
C GLU A 183 -5.27 13.79 -26.83
N PRO A 184 -5.98 13.61 -27.97
CA PRO A 184 -6.27 14.69 -28.92
C PRO A 184 -7.43 15.60 -28.51
N CYS A 185 -8.16 15.27 -27.44
CA CYS A 185 -9.27 16.10 -26.96
C CYS A 185 -8.75 17.09 -25.91
N ALA A 186 -8.63 18.35 -26.32
CA ALA A 186 -7.99 19.44 -25.60
C ALA A 186 -8.55 19.69 -24.18
N SER A 187 -7.66 19.79 -23.18
CA SER A 187 -7.66 20.84 -22.12
C SER A 187 -6.73 20.57 -20.92
N LEU A 188 -6.13 19.39 -20.77
CA LEU A 188 -5.13 19.14 -19.72
C LEU A 188 -3.70 19.30 -20.26
N CYS A 189 -3.37 20.50 -20.76
CA CYS A 189 -1.96 20.88 -20.90
C CYS A 189 -1.30 20.72 -19.52
N VAL A 190 -0.09 20.15 -19.49
CA VAL A 190 0.73 20.11 -18.27
C VAL A 190 0.82 21.54 -17.74
N GLN A 191 0.24 21.80 -16.57
CA GLN A 191 0.21 23.14 -16.01
C GLN A 191 1.64 23.66 -15.83
N PRO A 192 1.90 24.94 -16.13
CA PRO A 192 3.22 25.52 -15.97
C PRO A 192 3.62 25.49 -14.49
N LEU A 193 4.92 25.44 -14.26
CA LEU A 193 5.49 25.45 -12.92
C LEU A 193 5.21 26.83 -12.35
N LYS A 194 4.75 26.91 -11.10
CA LYS A 194 4.57 28.21 -10.45
C LYS A 194 5.94 28.69 -10.01
N HIS A 195 6.36 29.80 -10.58
CA HIS A 195 7.63 30.44 -10.33
C HIS A 195 7.40 31.78 -9.64
N THR A 196 8.17 32.08 -8.62
CA THR A 196 8.06 33.20 -7.67
C THR A 196 7.09 33.02 -6.51
N LYS A 197 7.45 33.54 -5.33
CA LYS A 197 6.62 33.43 -4.12
C LYS A 197 5.17 33.93 -4.30
N HIS A 198 4.96 34.99 -5.07
CA HIS A 198 3.63 35.54 -5.32
C HIS A 198 2.75 34.60 -6.13
N ASN A 199 3.30 33.99 -7.19
CA ASN A 199 2.56 33.01 -8.00
C ASN A 199 2.27 31.73 -7.21
N ILE A 200 3.19 31.33 -6.32
CA ILE A 200 2.98 30.19 -5.41
C ILE A 200 1.82 30.49 -4.47
N VAL A 201 1.90 31.56 -3.69
CA VAL A 201 0.87 31.92 -2.71
C VAL A 201 -0.47 32.17 -3.38
N GLY A 202 -0.49 32.83 -4.54
CA GLY A 202 -1.70 32.99 -5.35
C GLY A 202 -2.32 31.65 -5.74
N SER A 203 -1.51 30.67 -6.16
CA SER A 203 -2.01 29.33 -6.47
C SER A 203 -2.50 28.59 -5.22
N LEU A 204 -1.80 28.74 -4.09
CA LEU A 204 -2.23 28.18 -2.81
C LEU A 204 -3.56 28.80 -2.34
N CYS A 205 -3.79 30.11 -2.51
CA CYS A 205 -5.06 30.76 -2.15
C CYS A 205 -6.28 30.24 -2.95
N VAL A 206 -6.06 29.72 -4.16
CA VAL A 206 -7.14 29.15 -5.01
C VAL A 206 -7.51 27.73 -4.57
N LEU A 207 -6.62 27.02 -3.87
CA LEU A 207 -6.90 25.67 -3.38
C LEU A 207 -7.97 25.68 -2.28
N PRO A 208 -8.75 24.60 -2.12
CA PRO A 208 -9.75 24.50 -1.07
C PRO A 208 -9.16 24.75 0.31
N LYS A 209 -9.95 25.34 1.22
CA LYS A 209 -9.53 25.52 2.61
C LYS A 209 -9.41 24.17 3.31
N THR A 210 -8.43 24.06 4.19
CA THR A 210 -8.00 22.80 4.79
C THR A 210 -7.91 22.90 6.30
N GLN A 211 -7.91 21.74 6.94
CA GLN A 211 -7.52 21.55 8.33
C GLN A 211 -6.63 20.30 8.40
N HIS A 212 -5.35 20.49 8.71
CA HIS A 212 -4.36 19.41 8.79
C HIS A 212 -4.33 18.79 10.19
N ASP A 213 -4.15 17.48 10.24
CA ASP A 213 -3.82 16.78 11.48
C ASP A 213 -2.29 16.74 11.66
N LEU A 214 -1.76 17.72 12.39
CA LEU A 214 -0.32 17.79 12.67
C LEU A 214 0.20 16.60 13.49
N SER A 215 -0.67 15.94 14.26
CA SER A 215 -0.29 14.78 15.07
C SER A 215 -0.05 13.53 14.23
N SER A 216 -0.61 13.49 13.02
CA SER A 216 -0.45 12.38 12.07
C SER A 216 0.77 12.53 11.16
N PHE A 217 1.55 13.61 11.29
CA PHE A 217 2.61 13.90 10.32
C PHE A 217 3.79 12.97 10.49
N LEU A 218 4.16 12.31 9.38
CA LEU A 218 5.39 11.56 9.23
C LEU A 218 6.37 12.41 8.42
N VAL A 219 7.46 12.83 9.07
CA VAL A 219 8.45 13.72 8.48
C VAL A 219 9.73 12.95 8.18
N ASP A 220 10.06 12.86 6.90
CA ASP A 220 11.27 12.21 6.41
C ASP A 220 12.25 13.28 5.91
N MET A 221 13.30 13.55 6.69
CA MET A 221 14.44 14.35 6.25
C MET A 221 15.42 13.43 5.52
N TRP A 222 15.60 13.65 4.22
CA TRP A 222 16.35 12.72 3.35
C TRP A 222 17.61 13.34 2.72
N PHE A 223 17.79 14.66 2.81
CA PHE A 223 19.01 15.32 2.34
C PHE A 223 19.30 16.61 3.12
N GLN A 224 20.56 16.85 3.46
CA GLN A 224 21.02 18.03 4.17
C GLN A 224 22.43 18.42 3.72
N THR A 225 22.63 19.71 3.49
CA THR A 225 23.93 20.37 3.27
C THR A 225 24.00 21.63 4.12
N GLU A 226 25.12 22.35 4.07
CA GLU A 226 25.28 23.65 4.74
C GLU A 226 24.31 24.71 4.20
N THR A 227 23.87 24.57 2.94
CA THR A 227 23.06 25.57 2.23
C THR A 227 21.63 25.14 2.00
N MET A 228 21.28 23.88 2.26
CA MET A 228 19.99 23.32 1.87
C MET A 228 19.55 22.16 2.77
N LEU A 229 18.25 22.08 3.02
CA LEU A 229 17.59 20.99 3.72
C LEU A 229 16.41 20.50 2.87
N CYS A 230 16.34 19.19 2.62
CA CYS A 230 15.21 18.58 1.94
C CYS A 230 14.50 17.58 2.85
N PHE A 231 13.19 17.75 2.96
CA PHE A 231 12.35 16.88 3.76
C PHE A 231 10.98 16.70 3.12
N SER A 232 10.38 15.55 3.38
CA SER A 232 9.04 15.19 2.94
C SER A 232 8.14 15.03 4.16
N VAL A 233 6.89 15.48 4.03
CA VAL A 233 5.86 15.35 5.05
C VAL A 233 4.73 14.53 4.45
N ASN A 234 4.41 13.42 5.11
CA ASN A 234 3.25 12.62 4.80
C ASN A 234 2.22 12.83 5.91
N GLY A 235 0.97 13.01 5.56
CA GLY A 235 -0.08 13.23 6.55
C GLY A 235 -1.46 13.26 5.93
N VAL A 236 -2.43 13.71 6.72
CA VAL A 236 -3.81 13.87 6.29
C VAL A 236 -4.33 15.27 6.57
N PHE A 237 -5.28 15.71 5.76
CA PHE A 237 -6.05 16.93 5.99
C PHE A 237 -7.51 16.72 5.63
N LYS A 238 -8.37 17.57 6.20
CA LYS A 238 -9.79 17.64 5.89
C LYS A 238 -10.08 18.92 5.11
N GLU A 239 -10.92 18.83 4.09
CA GLU A 239 -11.44 20.01 3.38
C GLU A 239 -12.59 20.63 4.18
N VAL A 240 -12.54 21.95 4.43
CA VAL A 240 -13.54 22.65 5.27
C VAL A 240 -14.63 23.37 4.47
N GLU A 241 -14.40 23.59 3.18
CA GLU A 241 -15.30 24.26 2.24
C GLU A 241 -15.31 23.52 0.89
N GLY A 242 -16.28 23.84 0.01
CA GLY A 242 -16.36 23.30 -1.35
C GLY A 242 -17.28 22.10 -1.50
N LYS A 243 -17.32 21.51 -2.70
CA LYS A 243 -18.19 20.34 -3.00
C LYS A 243 -17.78 19.09 -2.26
N SER A 244 -16.51 19.03 -1.89
CA SER A 244 -15.86 17.92 -1.20
C SER A 244 -15.70 18.22 0.31
N GLN A 245 -16.49 19.15 0.86
CA GLN A 245 -16.48 19.47 2.29
C GLN A 245 -16.56 18.19 3.16
N CYS A 246 -15.75 18.16 4.21
CA CYS A 246 -15.55 17.02 5.10
C CYS A 246 -14.84 15.80 4.50
N SER A 247 -14.41 15.84 3.24
CA SER A 247 -13.54 14.81 2.68
C SER A 247 -12.18 14.86 3.35
N VAL A 248 -11.67 13.69 3.73
CA VAL A 248 -10.31 13.51 4.24
C VAL A 248 -9.40 13.12 3.08
N ARG A 249 -8.25 13.78 2.98
CA ARG A 249 -7.23 13.55 1.96
C ARG A 249 -5.93 13.17 2.62
N ALA A 250 -5.23 12.22 2.04
CA ALA A 250 -3.83 11.99 2.31
C ALA A 250 -2.98 12.87 1.39
N PHE A 251 -1.83 13.32 1.89
CA PHE A 251 -0.88 14.09 1.10
C PHE A 251 0.56 13.67 1.40
N THR A 252 1.41 13.86 0.39
CA THR A 252 2.86 13.87 0.53
C THR A 252 3.36 15.19 -0.01
N ARG A 253 4.05 15.98 0.82
CA ARG A 253 4.59 17.28 0.45
C ARG A 253 6.08 17.34 0.70
N THR A 254 6.84 17.65 -0.33
CA THR A 254 8.30 17.81 -0.25
C THR A 254 8.67 19.28 -0.21
N PHE A 255 9.55 19.63 0.72
CA PHE A 255 10.12 20.95 0.88
C PHE A 255 11.62 20.91 0.62
N ILE A 256 12.12 21.94 -0.04
CA ILE A 256 13.53 22.25 -0.18
C ILE A 256 13.70 23.63 0.43
N ALA A 257 14.36 23.69 1.59
CA ALA A 257 14.55 24.91 2.36
C ALA A 257 16.03 25.31 2.33
N THR A 258 16.29 26.61 2.23
CA THR A 258 17.61 27.20 2.44
C THR A 258 17.61 27.94 3.78
N PRO A 259 18.74 28.00 4.51
CA PRO A 259 18.82 28.80 5.73
C PRO A 259 18.43 30.25 5.43
N ALA A 260 17.48 30.79 6.19
CA ALA A 260 17.17 32.20 6.15
C ALA A 260 18.18 32.96 7.01
N SER A 261 18.77 34.02 6.47
CA SER A 261 19.50 34.98 7.29
C SER A 261 18.50 35.69 8.19
N ASN A 262 18.67 35.60 9.52
CA ASN A 262 17.93 36.47 10.42
C ASN A 262 18.27 37.92 10.02
N SER A 263 17.26 38.66 9.56
CA SER A 263 17.36 40.10 9.32
C SER A 263 17.40 40.85 10.63
#